data_AF-A0A925JY83-F1
#
_entry.id   AF-A0A925JY83-F1
#
_cell.length_a   1.000
_cell.length_b   1.000
_cell.length_c   1.000
_cell.angle_alpha   90.00
_cell.angle_beta   90.00
_cell.angle_gamma   90.00
#
_symmetry.space_group_name_H-M   'P 1'
#
loop_
_entity.id
_entity.type
_entity.pdbx_description
1 polymer ?
#
loop_
_entity_poly.entity_id
_entity_poly.type
_entity_poly.pdbx_seq_one_letter_code
_entity_poly.pdbx_strand_id
1 'polypeptide(L)'
;GNYTRLHFGAERPLIRRSLCGLEQQLGKVMFFRANRKQILNLNWIERTHISISGGLTAVLRGGQIVEMSRRQSERLRSVLSL
;
A
#
# COMPACT_ATOMS: atom_id res chain seq x y z
N GLY A 1 1.82 14.29 -11.51
CA GLY A 1 2.61 15.30 -10.79
C GLY A 1 3.64 14.59 -9.91
N ASN A 2 4.81 15.20 -9.72
CA ASN A 2 5.90 14.64 -8.90
C ASN A 2 5.69 14.89 -7.41
N TYR A 3 4.45 14.75 -6.94
CA TYR A 3 4.10 14.93 -5.56
C TYR A 3 3.48 13.65 -5.00
N THR A 4 3.85 13.32 -3.78
CA THR A 4 3.29 12.19 -3.04
C THR A 4 2.71 12.71 -1.74
N ARG A 5 1.48 12.30 -1.42
CA ARG A 5 0.89 12.55 -0.12
C ARG A 5 1.26 11.40 0.80
N LEU A 6 1.89 11.74 1.93
CA LEU A 6 2.15 10.76 2.98
C LEU A 6 0.98 10.77 3.95
N HIS A 7 0.71 9.63 4.57
CA HIS A 7 -0.35 9.48 5.56
C HIS A 7 0.30 8.95 6.84
N PHE A 8 0.40 9.80 7.87
CA PHE A 8 1.00 9.47 9.16
C PHE A 8 0.06 9.90 10.29
N GLY A 9 -0.69 8.96 10.87
CA GLY A 9 -1.70 9.30 11.87
C GLY A 9 -2.69 10.34 11.34
N ALA A 10 -2.78 11.50 12.00
CA ALA A 10 -3.63 12.61 11.58
C ALA A 10 -2.99 13.49 10.48
N GLU A 11 -1.69 13.38 10.25
CA GLU A 11 -0.96 14.24 9.32
C GLU A 11 -0.96 13.71 7.89
N ARG A 12 -1.04 14.64 6.94
CA ARG A 12 -1.09 14.33 5.50
C ARG A 12 -0.19 15.24 4.66
N PRO A 13 1.12 15.32 4.92
CA PRO A 13 2.01 16.22 4.19
C PRO A 13 2.15 15.81 2.73
N LEU A 14 2.29 16.82 1.87
CA LEU A 14 2.53 16.65 0.44
C LEU A 14 4.01 16.93 0.14
N ILE A 15 4.73 15.92 -0.31
CA ILE A 15 6.17 16.05 -0.61
C ILE A 15 6.42 16.04 -2.11
N ARG A 16 7.39 16.84 -2.57
CA ARG A 16 7.81 16.93 -3.98
C ARG A 16 8.71 15.76 -4.37
N ARG A 17 8.16 14.55 -4.32
CA ARG A 17 8.83 13.32 -4.78
C ARG A 17 7.81 12.41 -5.46
N SER A 18 8.26 11.71 -6.50
CA SER A 18 7.44 10.69 -7.14
C SER A 18 7.31 9.46 -6.24
N LEU A 19 6.24 8.71 -6.43
CA LEU A 19 6.00 7.50 -5.65
C LEU A 19 7.04 6.41 -5.96
N CYS A 20 7.54 6.36 -7.20
CA CYS A 20 8.66 5.49 -7.60
C CYS A 20 9.96 5.89 -6.87
N GLY A 21 10.27 7.18 -6.77
CA GLY A 21 11.44 7.65 -6.04
C GLY A 21 11.35 7.35 -4.54
N LEU A 22 10.14 7.38 -3.95
CA LEU A 22 9.93 6.93 -2.58
C LEU A 22 10.09 5.41 -2.44
N GLU A 23 9.54 4.62 -3.35
CA GLU A 23 9.65 3.16 -3.34
C GLU A 23 11.11 2.68 -3.28
N GLN A 24 12.04 3.38 -3.95
CA GLN A 24 13.47 3.05 -3.93
C GLN A 24 14.13 3.28 -2.57
N GLN A 25 13.63 4.25 -1.80
CA GLN A 25 14.17 4.59 -0.46
C GLN A 25 13.46 3.81 0.64
N LEU A 26 12.22 3.38 0.41
CA LEU A 26 11.43 2.60 1.35
C LEU A 26 11.90 1.13 1.32
N GLY A 27 12.20 0.57 2.48
CA GLY A 27 12.60 -0.84 2.58
C GLY A 27 11.47 -1.78 2.15
N LYS A 28 11.74 -2.66 1.19
CA LYS A 28 10.79 -3.65 0.65
C LYS A 28 10.27 -4.67 1.68
N VAL A 29 10.94 -4.77 2.82
CA VAL A 29 10.54 -5.63 3.94
C VAL A 29 9.30 -5.09 4.64
N MET A 30 9.17 -3.77 4.75
CA MET A 30 8.07 -3.11 5.48
C MET A 30 7.06 -2.47 4.55
N PHE A 31 7.45 -2.13 3.32
CA PHE A 31 6.60 -1.39 2.38
C PHE A 31 6.28 -2.21 1.14
N PHE A 32 5.01 -2.14 0.72
CA PHE A 32 4.50 -2.86 -0.43
C PHE A 32 3.78 -1.94 -1.42
N ARG A 33 4.09 -2.10 -2.70
CA ARG A 33 3.51 -1.33 -3.80
C ARG A 33 2.19 -1.96 -4.27
N ALA A 34 1.06 -1.58 -3.64
CA ALA A 34 -0.26 -2.11 -3.99
C ALA A 34 -0.67 -1.86 -5.44
N ASN A 35 -0.44 -0.64 -5.94
CA ASN A 35 -0.88 -0.22 -7.26
C ASN A 35 -0.07 1.01 -7.70
N ARG A 36 -0.39 1.60 -8.87
CA ARG A 36 0.34 2.77 -9.40
C ARG A 36 0.23 4.03 -8.52
N LYS A 37 -0.77 4.11 -7.65
CA LYS A 37 -1.09 5.29 -6.82
C LYS A 37 -0.70 5.15 -5.35
N GLN A 38 -0.47 3.94 -4.83
CA GLN A 38 -0.31 3.71 -3.39
C GLN A 38 0.87 2.78 -3.07
N ILE A 39 1.57 3.09 -1.97
CA ILE A 39 2.51 2.22 -1.25
C ILE A 39 1.96 2.13 0.17
N LEU A 40 1.91 0.92 0.73
CA LEU A 40 1.42 0.68 2.09
C LEU A 40 2.54 0.12 2.95
N ASN A 41 2.49 0.44 4.24
CA ASN A 41 3.26 -0.24 5.27
C ASN A 41 2.53 -1.53 5.65
N LEU A 42 3.20 -2.67 5.52
CA LEU A 42 2.66 -4.00 5.80
C LEU A 42 2.25 -4.16 7.27
N ASN A 43 3.00 -3.57 8.21
CA ASN A 43 2.68 -3.61 9.64
C ASN A 43 1.43 -2.79 9.99
N TRP A 44 0.97 -1.95 9.06
CA TRP A 44 -0.21 -1.10 9.23
C TRP A 44 -1.47 -1.73 8.63
N ILE A 45 -1.35 -2.90 8.01
CA ILE A 45 -2.51 -3.70 7.60
C ILE A 45 -3.18 -4.23 8.87
N GLU A 46 -4.48 -3.96 9.00
CA GLU A 46 -5.32 -4.49 10.06
C GLU A 46 -5.93 -5.83 9.64
N ARG A 47 -6.43 -5.91 8.40
CA ARG A 47 -7.03 -7.11 7.83
C ARG A 47 -7.05 -7.06 6.31
N THR A 48 -7.14 -8.23 5.69
CA THR A 48 -7.30 -8.36 4.23
C THR A 48 -8.58 -9.10 3.89
N HIS A 49 -9.27 -8.66 2.84
CA HIS A 49 -10.49 -9.28 2.32
C HIS A 49 -10.35 -9.57 0.84
N ILE A 50 -11.10 -10.55 0.33
CA ILE A 50 -11.24 -10.74 -1.11
C ILE A 50 -12.15 -9.65 -1.66
N SER A 51 -11.69 -8.92 -2.66
CA SER A 51 -12.50 -7.92 -3.37
C SER A 51 -13.52 -8.61 -4.27
N ILE A 52 -14.64 -7.92 -4.53
CA ILE A 52 -15.69 -8.34 -5.48
C ILE A 52 -15.08 -8.56 -6.89
N SER A 53 -14.02 -7.82 -7.22
CA SER A 53 -13.28 -7.96 -8.49
C SER A 53 -12.36 -9.20 -8.57
N GLY A 54 -12.34 -10.03 -7.52
CA GLY A 54 -11.46 -11.20 -7.40
C GLY A 54 -10.03 -10.88 -6.96
N GLY A 55 -9.73 -9.62 -6.63
CA GLY A 55 -8.47 -9.20 -6.02
C GLY A 55 -8.46 -9.33 -4.48
N LEU A 56 -7.45 -8.76 -3.85
CA LEU A 56 -7.39 -8.51 -2.41
C LEU A 56 -7.56 -7.03 -2.12
N THR A 57 -8.23 -6.77 -1.01
CA THR A 57 -8.40 -5.45 -0.43
C THR A 57 -7.76 -5.46 0.96
N ALA A 58 -6.81 -4.57 1.18
CA ALA A 58 -6.21 -4.35 2.50
C ALA A 58 -6.95 -3.21 3.22
N VAL A 59 -7.36 -3.47 4.46
CA VAL A 59 -7.87 -2.45 5.38
C VAL A 59 -6.72 -2.08 6.30
N LEU A 60 -6.36 -0.80 6.29
CA LEU A 60 -5.28 -0.25 7.10
C LEU A 60 -5.82 0.26 8.45
N ARG A 61 -4.98 0.25 9.49
CA ARG A 61 -5.30 0.88 10.78
C ARG A 61 -5.64 2.36 10.53
N GLY A 62 -6.84 2.79 10.92
CA GLY A 62 -7.39 4.10 10.56
C GLY A 62 -8.43 4.07 9.43
N GLY A 63 -8.84 2.88 8.99
CA GLY A 63 -10.00 2.67 8.11
C GLY A 63 -9.74 2.91 6.62
N GLN A 64 -8.50 3.22 6.22
CA GLN A 64 -8.17 3.40 4.81
C GLN A 64 -8.19 2.05 4.09
N ILE A 65 -8.87 2.01 2.95
CA ILE A 65 -9.04 0.80 2.14
C ILE A 65 -8.18 0.89 0.88
N VAL A 66 -7.41 -0.16 0.61
CA VAL A 66 -6.53 -0.25 -0.56
C VAL A 66 -6.86 -1.53 -1.34
N GLU A 67 -7.49 -1.36 -2.50
CA GLU A 67 -7.76 -2.46 -3.43
C GLU A 67 -6.56 -2.73 -4.35
N MET A 68 -6.31 -4.00 -4.59
CA MET A 68 -5.21 -4.50 -5.42
C MET A 68 -5.73 -5.36 -6.55
N SER A 69 -5.01 -5.35 -7.68
CA SER A 69 -5.27 -6.28 -8.77
C SER A 69 -4.93 -7.72 -8.38
N ARG A 70 -5.45 -8.71 -9.11
CA ARG A 70 -5.13 -10.14 -8.90
C ARG A 70 -3.62 -10.40 -8.73
N ARG A 71 -2.79 -9.92 -9.67
CA ARG A 71 -1.33 -10.07 -9.61
C ARG A 71 -0.69 -9.47 -8.35
N GLN A 72 -1.13 -8.26 -7.95
CA GLN A 72 -0.58 -7.63 -6.72
C GLN A 72 -1.08 -8.32 -5.46
N SER A 73 -2.27 -8.91 -5.53
CA SER A 73 -2.86 -9.70 -4.46
C SER A 73 -2.08 -10.99 -4.21
N GLU A 74 -1.74 -11.73 -5.27
CA GLU A 74 -0.86 -12.90 -5.20
C GLU A 74 0.51 -12.54 -4.60
N ARG A 75 1.09 -11.43 -5.06
CA ARG A 75 2.37 -10.93 -4.53
C ARG A 75 2.27 -10.55 -3.05
N LEU A 76 1.17 -9.93 -2.62
CA LEU A 76 0.95 -9.59 -1.22
C LEU A 76 0.85 -10.86 -0.34
N ARG A 77 0.12 -11.89 -0.78
CA ARG A 77 0.04 -13.18 -0.08
C ARG A 77 1.41 -13.81 0.11
N SER A 78 2.22 -13.84 -0.95
CA SER A 78 3.59 -14.35 -0.89
C SER A 78 4.47 -13.57 0.09
N VAL A 79 4.34 -12.25 0.17
CA VAL A 79 5.09 -11.41 1.12
C VAL A 79 4.61 -11.63 2.56
N LEU A 80 3.30 -11.81 2.77
CA LEU A 80 2.72 -12.05 4.10
C LEU A 80 2.82 -13.51 4.55
N SER A 81 3.24 -14.44 3.69
CA SER A 81 3.23 -15.89 3.93
C SER A 81 1.84 -16.45 4.30
N LEU A 82 0.79 -15.92 3.64
CA LEU A 82 -0.61 -16.37 3.77
C LEU A 82 -1.00 -17.43 2.74
#